data_AF-A0A2G9NC93-F1
#
_entry.id   AF-A0A2G9NC93-F1
#
_cell.length_a   1.000
_cell.length_b   1.000
_cell.length_c   1.000
_cell.angle_alpha   90.00
_cell.angle_beta   90.00
_cell.angle_gamma   90.00
#
_symmetry.space_group_name_H-M   'P 1'
#
loop_
_entity.id
_entity.type
_entity.pdbx_description
1 polymer ?
#
loop_
_entity_poly.entity_id
_entity_poly.type
_entity_poly.pdbx_seq_one_letter_code
_entity_poly.pdbx_strand_id
1 'polypeptide(L)'
;MPIMTGRAMMGNIMVNGMMNEGLSLEIIYSFVIILASLMIYYGTKELYELSGHKGIKYFRQAFLYFALAYFFRSSIKFALRYFNVMAVFDIDPRSINSIIGQTTLFLYIYLSTMAIFYLLLSVKYKQWKNESVMFLQTLAVIVGIISVIYNNPLSHLVINLGLLVVVVGVVILSKSGKKNNLQIIYILLLLFWVLNVLDVMIPGFFRTFQLIIYLASSGIFMTMLYRVLRNTGGK
;
A
#
# COMPACT_ATOMS: atom_id res chain seq x y z
N MET A 1 -26.37 41.84 7.80
CA MET A 1 -25.09 41.32 7.29
C MET A 1 -24.22 40.94 8.47
N PRO A 2 -23.91 39.65 8.70
CA PRO A 2 -23.01 39.27 9.77
C PRO A 2 -21.58 39.69 9.41
N ILE A 3 -20.96 40.49 10.28
CA ILE A 3 -19.55 40.89 10.16
C ILE A 3 -18.71 39.66 10.50
N MET A 4 -18.20 38.96 9.48
CA MET A 4 -17.17 37.94 9.69
C MET A 4 -15.94 38.61 10.31
N THR A 5 -15.66 38.29 11.56
CA THR A 5 -14.48 38.79 12.28
C THR A 5 -13.21 38.28 11.61
N GLY A 6 -12.21 39.15 11.42
CA GLY A 6 -10.95 38.83 10.70
C GLY A 6 -10.18 37.61 11.24
N ARG A 7 -10.45 37.17 12.47
CA ARG A 7 -9.92 35.91 13.03
C ARG A 7 -10.45 34.66 12.33
N ALA A 8 -11.70 34.65 11.87
CA ALA A 8 -12.28 33.51 11.17
C ALA A 8 -11.71 33.34 9.74
N MET A 9 -11.39 34.45 9.06
CA MET A 9 -10.75 34.40 7.74
C MET A 9 -9.30 33.89 7.81
N MET A 10 -8.53 34.33 8.81
CA MET A 10 -7.13 33.93 8.94
C MET A 10 -6.98 32.44 9.29
N GLY A 11 -7.91 31.88 10.08
CA GLY A 11 -7.95 30.44 10.39
C GLY A 11 -8.21 29.56 9.17
N ASN A 12 -9.15 29.95 8.29
CA ASN A 12 -9.47 29.18 7.08
C ASN A 12 -8.33 29.19 6.04
N ILE A 13 -7.55 30.27 5.96
CA ILE A 13 -6.41 30.35 5.03
C ILE A 13 -5.25 29.45 5.47
N MET A 14 -4.92 29.43 6.77
CA MET A 14 -3.88 28.54 7.31
C MET A 14 -4.26 27.06 7.19
N VAL A 15 -5.52 26.70 7.48
CA VAL A 15 -5.99 25.30 7.39
C VAL A 15 -5.96 24.80 5.94
N ASN A 16 -6.35 25.63 4.96
CA ASN A 16 -6.30 25.28 3.54
C ASN A 16 -4.87 25.19 2.98
N GLY A 17 -3.95 26.05 3.43
CA GLY A 17 -2.53 25.96 3.07
C GLY A 17 -1.88 24.67 3.56
N MET A 18 -2.12 24.31 4.81
CA MET A 18 -1.55 23.10 5.42
C MET A 18 -2.15 21.79 4.87
N MET A 19 -3.38 21.79 4.37
CA MET A 19 -3.95 20.62 3.68
C MET A 19 -3.33 20.40 2.28
N ASN A 20 -2.75 21.43 1.67
CA ASN A 20 -2.18 21.34 0.32
C ASN A 20 -0.80 20.68 0.30
N GLU A 21 0.06 20.97 1.29
CA GLU A 21 1.44 20.47 1.34
C GLU A 21 1.53 18.95 1.56
N GLY A 22 0.61 18.38 2.34
CA GLY A 22 0.58 16.94 2.61
C GLY A 22 0.29 16.11 1.35
N LEU A 23 -0.54 16.62 0.43
CA LEU A 23 -0.94 15.89 -0.77
C LEU A 23 0.20 15.75 -1.78
N SER A 24 0.99 16.80 -2.00
CA SER A 24 2.16 16.74 -2.89
C SER A 24 3.18 15.71 -2.39
N LEU A 25 3.46 15.69 -1.09
CA LEU A 25 4.37 14.71 -0.47
C LEU A 25 3.85 13.28 -0.64
N GLU A 26 2.55 13.06 -0.47
CA GLU A 26 1.92 11.75 -0.62
C GLU A 26 1.96 11.23 -2.07
N ILE A 27 1.79 12.11 -3.06
CA ILE A 27 1.91 11.74 -4.48
C ILE A 27 3.35 11.33 -4.79
N ILE A 28 4.34 12.14 -4.37
CA ILE A 28 5.76 11.82 -4.58
C ILE A 28 6.11 10.49 -3.90
N TYR A 29 5.69 10.32 -2.64
CA TYR A 29 5.88 9.08 -1.90
C TYR A 29 5.29 7.87 -2.64
N SER A 30 4.02 7.96 -3.06
CA SER A 30 3.33 6.87 -3.76
C SER A 30 4.02 6.55 -5.08
N PHE A 31 4.45 7.57 -5.82
CA PHE A 31 5.17 7.41 -7.07
C PHE A 31 6.50 6.65 -6.88
N VAL A 32 7.28 7.00 -5.86
CA VAL A 32 8.52 6.28 -5.52
C VAL A 32 8.25 4.81 -5.21
N ILE A 33 7.22 4.50 -4.41
CA ILE A 33 6.86 3.12 -4.07
C ILE A 33 6.38 2.34 -5.30
N ILE A 34 5.59 2.97 -6.17
CA ILE A 34 5.10 2.37 -7.43
C ILE A 34 6.29 2.03 -8.33
N LEU A 35 7.18 2.98 -8.59
CA LEU A 35 8.36 2.76 -9.43
C LEU A 35 9.27 1.68 -8.86
N ALA A 36 9.60 1.75 -7.57
CA ALA A 36 10.43 0.72 -6.93
C ALA A 36 9.81 -0.67 -7.02
N SER A 37 8.49 -0.78 -6.81
CA SER A 37 7.75 -2.03 -6.92
C SER A 37 7.75 -2.59 -8.35
N LEU A 38 7.52 -1.73 -9.36
CA LEU A 38 7.58 -2.12 -10.77
C LEU A 38 8.99 -2.54 -11.19
N MET A 39 10.04 -1.83 -10.74
CA MET A 39 11.41 -2.23 -11.01
C MET A 39 11.77 -3.58 -10.39
N ILE A 40 11.30 -3.86 -9.16
CA ILE A 40 11.44 -5.20 -8.55
C ILE A 40 10.67 -6.24 -9.37
N TYR A 41 9.47 -5.91 -9.86
CA TYR A 41 8.68 -6.80 -10.71
C TYR A 41 9.42 -7.18 -12.00
N TYR A 42 9.92 -6.19 -12.73
CA TYR A 42 10.63 -6.45 -13.99
C TYR A 42 11.99 -7.10 -13.75
N GLY A 43 12.76 -6.67 -12.75
CA GLY A 43 14.06 -7.28 -12.43
C GLY A 43 13.95 -8.75 -12.02
N THR A 44 12.86 -9.14 -11.34
CA THR A 44 12.62 -10.55 -10.99
C THR A 44 12.03 -11.39 -12.12
N LYS A 45 11.56 -10.77 -13.22
CA LYS A 45 11.07 -11.51 -14.40
C LYS A 45 12.19 -12.29 -15.07
N GLU A 46 13.34 -11.66 -15.28
CA GLU A 46 14.51 -12.31 -15.89
C GLU A 46 15.01 -13.49 -15.03
N LEU A 47 15.09 -13.29 -13.71
CA LEU A 47 15.43 -14.38 -12.78
C LEU A 47 14.45 -15.54 -12.81
N TYR A 48 13.15 -15.26 -13.00
CA TYR A 48 12.14 -16.30 -13.11
C TYR A 48 12.31 -17.11 -14.40
N GLU A 49 12.56 -16.45 -15.52
CA GLU A 49 12.77 -17.10 -16.81
C GLU A 49 14.00 -18.02 -16.79
N LEU A 50 15.06 -17.63 -16.09
CA LEU A 50 16.28 -18.46 -15.94
C LEU A 50 16.12 -19.62 -14.96
N SER A 51 15.42 -19.43 -13.84
CA SER A 51 15.36 -20.43 -12.75
C SER A 51 14.15 -21.36 -12.81
N GLY A 52 13.07 -20.96 -13.47
CA GLY A 52 11.78 -21.67 -13.46
C GLY A 52 11.12 -21.78 -12.08
N HIS A 53 11.63 -21.08 -11.05
CA HIS A 53 11.21 -21.29 -9.67
C HIS A 53 9.86 -20.62 -9.37
N LYS A 54 8.82 -21.42 -9.08
CA LYS A 54 7.45 -20.90 -8.81
C LYS A 54 7.39 -19.89 -7.65
N GLY A 55 8.25 -20.01 -6.64
CA GLY A 55 8.32 -19.02 -5.55
C GLY A 55 8.64 -17.60 -6.04
N ILE A 56 9.54 -17.47 -7.02
CA ILE A 56 9.93 -16.17 -7.61
C ILE A 56 8.75 -15.58 -8.39
N LYS A 57 7.96 -16.43 -9.08
CA LYS A 57 6.73 -15.97 -9.76
C LYS A 57 5.77 -15.30 -8.78
N TYR A 58 5.49 -15.92 -7.63
CA TYR A 58 4.58 -15.35 -6.63
C TYR A 58 5.18 -14.11 -5.96
N PHE A 59 6.47 -14.13 -5.64
CA PHE A 59 7.19 -12.96 -5.13
C PHE A 59 7.05 -11.76 -6.07
N ARG A 60 7.32 -11.97 -7.36
CA ARG A 60 7.15 -10.94 -8.40
C ARG A 60 5.72 -10.39 -8.42
N GLN A 61 4.72 -11.27 -8.45
CA GLN A 61 3.31 -10.83 -8.46
C GLN A 61 2.95 -10.00 -7.23
N ALA A 62 3.49 -10.31 -6.06
CA ALA A 62 3.26 -9.51 -4.86
C ALA A 62 3.67 -8.04 -5.05
N PHE A 63 4.81 -7.78 -5.68
CA PHE A 63 5.26 -6.41 -5.98
C PHE A 63 4.40 -5.71 -7.03
N LEU A 64 3.85 -6.44 -8.00
CA LEU A 64 2.85 -5.87 -8.92
C LEU A 64 1.60 -5.41 -8.15
N TYR A 65 1.10 -6.26 -7.25
CA TYR A 65 -0.05 -5.93 -6.42
C TYR A 65 0.24 -4.77 -5.46
N PHE A 66 1.46 -4.66 -4.91
CA PHE A 66 1.86 -3.49 -4.15
C PHE A 66 1.86 -2.21 -4.99
N ALA A 67 2.43 -2.25 -6.20
CA ALA A 67 2.42 -1.09 -7.10
C ALA A 67 0.97 -0.63 -7.39
N LEU A 68 0.10 -1.57 -7.72
CA LEU A 68 -1.31 -1.27 -7.97
C LEU A 68 -2.03 -0.76 -6.71
N ALA A 69 -1.79 -1.36 -5.55
CA ALA A 69 -2.37 -0.89 -4.29
C ALA A 69 -1.97 0.56 -3.99
N TYR A 70 -0.68 0.91 -4.13
CA TYR A 70 -0.20 2.27 -3.92
C TYR A 70 -0.72 3.26 -4.97
N PHE A 71 -0.90 2.80 -6.21
CA PHE A 71 -1.58 3.58 -7.24
C PHE A 71 -3.01 3.93 -6.82
N PHE A 72 -3.82 2.94 -6.42
CA PHE A 72 -5.19 3.20 -5.95
C PHE A 72 -5.23 4.05 -4.66
N ARG A 73 -4.29 3.85 -3.73
CA ARG A 73 -4.14 4.70 -2.54
C ARG A 73 -3.93 6.17 -2.90
N SER A 74 -3.04 6.45 -3.85
CA SER A 74 -2.81 7.81 -4.34
C SER A 74 -4.03 8.35 -5.09
N SER A 75 -4.68 7.52 -5.90
CA SER A 75 -5.87 7.89 -6.67
C SER A 75 -7.06 8.28 -5.79
N ILE A 76 -7.26 7.65 -4.62
CA ILE A 76 -8.29 8.06 -3.65
C ILE A 76 -8.13 9.53 -3.28
N LYS A 77 -6.93 9.92 -2.88
CA LYS A 77 -6.66 11.28 -2.37
C LYS A 77 -6.64 12.31 -3.49
N PHE A 78 -6.07 11.94 -4.64
CA PHE A 78 -6.13 12.74 -5.85
C PHE A 78 -7.58 12.99 -6.26
N ALA A 79 -8.41 11.93 -6.30
CA ALA A 79 -9.81 12.03 -6.68
C ALA A 79 -10.60 12.91 -5.68
N LEU A 80 -10.45 12.68 -4.37
CA LEU A 80 -11.13 13.49 -3.35
C LEU A 80 -10.74 14.97 -3.41
N ARG A 81 -9.50 15.30 -3.81
CA ARG A 81 -9.04 16.69 -3.93
C ARG A 81 -9.50 17.34 -5.24
N TYR A 82 -9.23 16.70 -6.36
CA TYR A 82 -9.50 17.25 -7.69
C TYR A 82 -10.99 17.21 -8.02
N PHE A 83 -11.72 16.13 -7.70
CA PHE A 83 -13.16 16.04 -7.92
C PHE A 83 -14.01 16.72 -6.83
N ASN A 84 -13.39 17.51 -5.95
CA ASN A 84 -14.09 18.55 -5.20
C ASN A 84 -14.51 19.72 -6.11
N VAL A 85 -14.86 19.41 -7.35
CA VAL A 85 -15.36 20.35 -8.35
C VAL A 85 -16.86 20.46 -8.11
N MET A 86 -17.25 21.33 -7.17
CA MET A 86 -18.62 21.83 -7.07
C MET A 86 -19.11 22.57 -8.34
N ALA A 87 -18.42 22.48 -9.48
CA ALA A 87 -18.53 23.45 -10.57
C ALA A 87 -18.63 22.87 -12.00
N VAL A 88 -18.54 21.55 -12.23
CA VAL A 88 -18.47 21.03 -13.63
C VAL A 88 -19.59 20.06 -13.99
N PHE A 89 -20.24 19.41 -13.02
CA PHE A 89 -21.41 18.56 -13.28
C PHE A 89 -22.51 18.88 -12.26
N ASP A 90 -23.73 19.19 -12.73
CA ASP A 90 -24.95 19.41 -11.92
C ASP A 90 -25.43 18.15 -11.16
N ILE A 91 -24.58 17.15 -11.03
CA ILE A 91 -24.86 15.92 -10.28
C ILE A 91 -24.37 16.15 -8.86
N ASP A 92 -25.21 15.82 -7.87
CA ASP A 92 -24.92 16.00 -6.45
C ASP A 92 -23.51 15.48 -6.09
N PRO A 93 -22.52 16.36 -5.84
CA PRO A 93 -21.11 16.01 -5.72
C PRO A 93 -20.84 15.00 -4.61
N ARG A 94 -21.77 14.88 -3.66
CA ARG A 94 -21.67 13.98 -2.51
C ARG A 94 -21.79 12.50 -2.92
N SER A 95 -22.61 12.19 -3.92
CA SER A 95 -22.89 10.79 -4.32
C SER A 95 -21.79 10.21 -5.20
N ILE A 96 -21.30 10.97 -6.19
CA ILE A 96 -20.22 10.51 -7.09
C ILE A 96 -18.91 10.32 -6.30
N ASN A 97 -18.56 11.27 -5.45
CA ASN A 97 -17.34 11.19 -4.63
C ASN A 97 -17.40 9.99 -3.66
N SER A 98 -18.60 9.62 -3.18
CA SER A 98 -18.78 8.43 -2.35
C SER A 98 -18.53 7.12 -3.12
N ILE A 99 -19.05 6.98 -4.34
CA ILE A 99 -18.89 5.74 -5.13
C ILE A 99 -17.44 5.55 -5.59
N ILE A 100 -16.81 6.62 -6.11
CA ILE A 100 -15.41 6.57 -6.54
C ILE A 100 -14.50 6.27 -5.35
N GLY A 101 -14.72 6.94 -4.22
CA GLY A 101 -13.99 6.71 -2.97
C GLY A 101 -14.12 5.27 -2.48
N GLN A 102 -15.34 4.73 -2.42
CA GLN A 102 -15.59 3.34 -1.98
C GLN A 102 -14.97 2.31 -2.93
N THR A 103 -15.06 2.52 -4.24
CA THR A 103 -14.52 1.60 -5.25
C THR A 103 -12.99 1.59 -5.22
N THR A 104 -12.38 2.77 -5.13
CA THR A 104 -10.91 2.88 -5.04
C THR A 104 -10.39 2.34 -3.70
N LEU A 105 -11.12 2.53 -2.60
CA LEU A 105 -10.83 1.93 -1.29
C LEU A 105 -10.92 0.40 -1.33
N PHE A 106 -11.96 -0.15 -1.94
CA PHE A 106 -12.12 -1.59 -2.16
C PHE A 106 -10.90 -2.16 -2.87
N LEU A 107 -10.54 -1.56 -4.01
CA LEU A 107 -9.42 -2.00 -4.83
C LEU A 107 -8.10 -1.91 -4.07
N TYR A 108 -7.86 -0.81 -3.33
CA TYR A 108 -6.67 -0.67 -2.50
C TYR A 108 -6.52 -1.83 -1.50
N ILE A 109 -7.57 -2.14 -0.75
CA ILE A 109 -7.52 -3.15 0.31
C ILE A 109 -7.43 -4.56 -0.27
N TYR A 110 -8.19 -4.83 -1.34
CA TYR A 110 -8.11 -6.09 -2.07
C TYR A 110 -6.69 -6.34 -2.60
N LEU A 111 -6.10 -5.38 -3.32
CA LEU A 111 -4.77 -5.51 -3.92
C LEU A 111 -3.67 -5.61 -2.85
N SER A 112 -3.79 -4.83 -1.77
CA SER A 112 -2.90 -4.90 -0.60
C SER A 112 -2.91 -6.30 0.04
N THR A 113 -4.11 -6.84 0.29
CA THR A 113 -4.29 -8.18 0.86
C THR A 113 -3.72 -9.26 -0.07
N MET A 114 -3.98 -9.13 -1.37
CA MET A 114 -3.43 -10.02 -2.39
C MET A 114 -1.90 -9.97 -2.44
N ALA A 115 -1.29 -8.79 -2.34
CA ALA A 115 0.17 -8.66 -2.28
C ALA A 115 0.77 -9.50 -1.14
N ILE A 116 0.18 -9.41 0.05
CA ILE A 116 0.62 -10.17 1.23
C ILE A 116 0.41 -11.67 1.05
N PHE A 117 -0.73 -12.09 0.49
CA PHE A 117 -0.97 -13.49 0.19
C PHE A 117 -0.03 -14.07 -0.86
N TYR A 118 0.34 -13.28 -1.87
CA TYR A 118 1.37 -13.69 -2.83
C TYR A 118 2.76 -13.79 -2.19
N LEU A 119 3.09 -12.95 -1.19
CA LEU A 119 4.29 -13.14 -0.38
C LEU A 119 4.24 -14.44 0.41
N LEU A 120 3.12 -14.77 1.05
CA LEU A 120 2.94 -16.03 1.77
C LEU A 120 3.10 -17.24 0.84
N LEU A 121 2.46 -17.19 -0.33
CA LEU A 121 2.61 -18.20 -1.38
C LEU A 121 4.06 -18.29 -1.87
N SER A 122 4.80 -17.19 -1.96
CA SER A 122 6.21 -17.22 -2.36
C SER A 122 7.07 -18.05 -1.41
N VAL A 123 6.80 -17.99 -0.10
CA VAL A 123 7.52 -18.76 0.93
C VAL A 123 7.04 -20.21 0.97
N LYS A 124 5.73 -20.46 0.82
CA LYS A 124 5.11 -21.79 0.98
C LYS A 124 4.77 -22.49 -0.33
N TYR A 125 5.33 -22.05 -1.47
CA TYR A 125 4.94 -22.55 -2.79
C TYR A 125 5.08 -24.08 -2.97
N LYS A 126 5.98 -24.74 -2.21
CA LYS A 126 6.14 -26.21 -2.26
C LYS A 126 5.01 -26.97 -1.57
N GLN A 127 4.40 -26.36 -0.56
CA GLN A 127 3.35 -27.00 0.26
C GLN A 127 1.96 -26.74 -0.32
N TRP A 128 1.78 -25.64 -1.06
CA TRP A 128 0.47 -25.17 -1.48
C TRP A 128 0.24 -25.49 -2.97
N LYS A 129 -0.89 -26.13 -3.25
CA LYS A 129 -1.35 -26.44 -4.62
C LYS A 129 -2.04 -25.22 -5.23
N ASN A 130 -2.34 -25.28 -6.53
CA ASN A 130 -3.02 -24.19 -7.25
C ASN A 130 -4.38 -23.82 -6.62
N GLU A 131 -5.08 -24.77 -5.99
CA GLU A 131 -6.36 -24.54 -5.29
C GLU A 131 -6.25 -23.49 -4.18
N SER A 132 -5.10 -23.41 -3.50
CA SER A 132 -4.90 -22.45 -2.42
C SER A 132 -4.86 -21.00 -2.93
N VAL A 133 -4.53 -20.77 -4.20
CA VAL A 133 -4.56 -19.42 -4.80
C VAL A 133 -6.00 -18.92 -4.89
N MET A 134 -6.93 -19.77 -5.35
CA MET A 134 -8.34 -19.40 -5.46
C MET A 134 -8.93 -19.09 -4.09
N PHE A 135 -8.61 -19.89 -3.07
CA PHE A 135 -9.05 -19.63 -1.70
C PHE A 135 -8.57 -18.26 -1.18
N LEU A 136 -7.28 -17.93 -1.39
CA LEU A 136 -6.71 -16.65 -0.98
C LEU A 136 -7.33 -15.47 -1.73
N GLN A 137 -7.65 -15.63 -3.02
CA GLN A 137 -8.36 -14.63 -3.81
C GLN A 137 -9.74 -14.34 -3.23
N THR A 138 -10.51 -15.38 -2.94
CA THR A 138 -11.83 -15.25 -2.32
C THR A 138 -11.73 -14.55 -0.97
N LEU A 139 -10.75 -14.93 -0.15
CA LEU A 139 -10.54 -14.30 1.16
C LEU A 139 -10.18 -12.81 1.02
N ALA A 140 -9.33 -12.44 0.06
CA ALA A 140 -8.99 -11.04 -0.20
C ALA A 140 -10.20 -10.22 -0.67
N VAL A 141 -11.08 -10.80 -1.49
CA VAL A 141 -12.34 -10.17 -1.90
C VAL A 141 -13.25 -9.94 -0.69
N ILE A 142 -13.41 -10.95 0.18
CA ILE A 142 -14.21 -10.84 1.40
C ILE A 142 -13.68 -9.72 2.30
N VAL A 143 -12.37 -9.64 2.51
CA VAL A 143 -11.74 -8.56 3.30
C VAL A 143 -12.00 -7.19 2.67
N GLY A 144 -11.90 -7.08 1.35
CA GLY A 144 -12.23 -5.86 0.62
C GLY A 144 -13.69 -5.44 0.82
N ILE A 145 -14.64 -6.36 0.65
CA ILE A 145 -16.08 -6.11 0.81
C ILE A 145 -16.39 -5.67 2.24
N ILE A 146 -15.89 -6.40 3.24
CA ILE A 146 -16.05 -6.07 4.67
C ILE A 146 -15.56 -4.64 4.91
N SER A 147 -14.40 -4.27 4.38
CA SER A 147 -13.87 -2.93 4.62
C SER A 147 -14.75 -1.81 4.04
N VAL A 148 -15.39 -2.02 2.89
CA VAL A 148 -16.28 -1.03 2.28
C VAL A 148 -17.59 -0.93 3.06
N ILE A 149 -18.15 -2.05 3.51
CA ILE A 149 -19.40 -2.08 4.27
C ILE A 149 -19.25 -1.34 5.60
N TYR A 150 -18.18 -1.60 6.34
CA TYR A 150 -17.98 -0.98 7.65
C TYR A 150 -17.46 0.45 7.57
N ASN A 151 -16.61 0.77 6.58
CA ASN A 151 -16.02 2.09 6.30
C ASN A 151 -15.71 2.92 7.56
N ASN A 152 -15.16 2.27 8.59
CA ASN A 152 -14.84 2.91 9.86
C ASN A 152 -13.33 2.77 10.12
N PRO A 153 -12.68 3.76 10.76
CA PRO A 153 -11.24 3.70 11.03
C PRO A 153 -10.82 2.45 11.80
N LEU A 154 -11.69 1.95 12.70
CA LEU A 154 -11.45 0.75 13.49
C LEU A 154 -11.39 -0.53 12.62
N SER A 155 -12.27 -0.71 11.63
CA SER A 155 -12.20 -1.89 10.74
C SER A 155 -10.93 -1.87 9.92
N HIS A 156 -10.52 -0.71 9.41
CA HIS A 156 -9.26 -0.57 8.68
C HIS A 156 -8.06 -0.94 9.56
N LEU A 157 -8.07 -0.52 10.83
CA LEU A 157 -7.03 -0.87 11.79
C LEU A 157 -7.02 -2.38 12.07
N VAL A 158 -8.18 -2.99 12.32
CA VAL A 158 -8.30 -4.44 12.56
C VAL A 158 -7.82 -5.25 11.34
N ILE A 159 -8.21 -4.85 10.13
CA ILE A 159 -7.75 -5.49 8.89
C ILE A 159 -6.23 -5.36 8.76
N ASN A 160 -5.66 -4.17 8.97
CA ASN A 160 -4.22 -3.96 8.87
C ASN A 160 -3.43 -4.72 9.94
N LEU A 161 -3.95 -4.84 11.17
CA LEU A 161 -3.35 -5.68 12.21
C LEU A 161 -3.44 -7.17 11.87
N GLY A 162 -4.57 -7.63 11.33
CA GLY A 162 -4.72 -9.01 10.85
C GLY A 162 -3.71 -9.33 9.75
N LEU A 163 -3.56 -8.42 8.78
CA LEU A 163 -2.54 -8.52 7.73
C LEU A 163 -1.11 -8.48 8.29
N LEU A 164 -0.85 -7.66 9.31
CA LEU A 164 0.45 -7.62 9.99
C LEU A 164 0.79 -8.97 10.62
N VAL A 165 -0.16 -9.64 11.27
CA VAL A 165 0.03 -10.99 11.81
C VAL A 165 0.40 -11.99 10.70
N VAL A 166 -0.26 -11.89 9.54
CA VAL A 166 0.09 -12.72 8.37
C VAL A 166 1.53 -12.43 7.91
N VAL A 167 1.93 -11.17 7.79
CA VAL A 167 3.30 -10.78 7.39
C VAL A 167 4.34 -11.28 8.39
N VAL A 168 4.08 -11.16 9.70
CA VAL A 168 4.94 -11.74 10.74
C VAL A 168 5.05 -13.26 10.56
N GLY A 169 3.93 -13.93 10.28
CA GLY A 169 3.90 -15.35 9.93
C GLY A 169 4.80 -15.68 8.73
N VAL A 170 4.75 -14.88 7.65
CA VAL A 170 5.63 -15.03 6.48
C VAL A 170 7.11 -14.95 6.88
N VAL A 171 7.48 -13.97 7.72
CA VAL A 171 8.86 -13.78 8.18
C VAL A 171 9.33 -14.97 9.04
N ILE A 172 8.51 -15.43 9.99
CA ILE A 172 8.84 -16.57 10.85
C ILE A 172 9.00 -17.84 10.02
N LEU A 173 8.07 -18.11 9.10
CA LEU A 173 8.12 -19.27 8.22
C LEU A 173 9.32 -19.23 7.26
N SER A 174 9.74 -18.04 6.84
CA SER A 174 10.94 -17.87 6.02
C SER A 174 12.24 -18.20 6.76
N LYS A 175 12.27 -18.13 8.10
CA LYS A 175 13.48 -18.40 8.90
C LYS A 175 13.85 -19.89 8.94
N SER A 176 12.90 -20.78 8.69
CA SER A 176 13.12 -22.23 8.73
C SER A 176 13.93 -22.79 7.55
N GLY A 177 14.22 -21.99 6.52
CA GLY A 177 15.07 -22.37 5.39
C GLY A 177 16.53 -21.93 5.55
N LYS A 178 17.44 -22.43 4.69
CA LYS A 178 18.84 -21.96 4.60
C LYS A 178 18.88 -20.43 4.51
N LYS A 179 19.92 -19.80 5.11
CA LYS A 179 20.19 -18.34 5.06
C LYS A 179 20.14 -17.85 3.61
N ASN A 180 18.99 -17.32 3.21
CA ASN A 180 18.76 -16.80 1.87
C ASN A 180 18.63 -15.29 1.95
N ASN A 181 19.23 -14.59 0.98
CA ASN A 181 19.14 -13.14 0.84
C ASN A 181 17.68 -12.63 0.80
N LEU A 182 16.73 -13.50 0.43
CA LEU A 182 15.28 -13.22 0.45
C LEU A 182 14.73 -12.94 1.86
N GLN A 183 15.30 -13.54 2.92
CA GLN A 183 14.83 -13.31 4.30
C GLN A 183 14.91 -11.84 4.69
N ILE A 184 15.96 -11.15 4.25
CA ILE A 184 16.16 -9.73 4.54
C ILE A 184 15.08 -8.89 3.85
N ILE A 185 14.65 -9.28 2.65
CA ILE A 185 13.56 -8.60 1.94
C ILE A 185 12.24 -8.75 2.72
N TYR A 186 11.94 -9.93 3.25
CA TYR A 186 10.74 -10.13 4.07
C TYR A 186 10.77 -9.32 5.38
N ILE A 187 11.94 -9.20 6.03
CA ILE A 187 12.11 -8.35 7.21
C ILE A 187 11.90 -6.87 6.87
N LEU A 188 12.45 -6.42 5.73
CA LEU A 188 12.26 -5.06 5.24
C LEU A 188 10.78 -4.78 4.92
N LEU A 189 10.08 -5.72 4.28
CA LEU A 189 8.63 -5.64 4.04
C LEU A 189 7.83 -5.58 5.34
N LEU A 190 8.20 -6.35 6.36
CA LEU A 190 7.57 -6.29 7.68
C LEU A 190 7.76 -4.90 8.30
N LEU A 191 8.98 -4.35 8.27
CA LEU A 191 9.27 -3.03 8.83
C LEU A 191 8.47 -1.95 8.10
N PHE A 192 8.42 -2.02 6.77
CA PHE A 192 7.55 -1.15 5.97
C PHE A 192 6.07 -1.27 6.34
N TRP A 193 5.58 -2.50 6.58
CA TRP A 193 4.19 -2.71 6.96
C TRP A 193 3.87 -2.12 8.33
N VAL A 194 4.80 -2.25 9.30
CA VAL A 194 4.67 -1.61 10.61
C VAL A 194 4.60 -0.08 10.46
N LEU A 195 5.48 0.52 9.64
CA LEU A 195 5.42 1.96 9.37
C LEU A 195 4.08 2.38 8.75
N ASN A 196 3.53 1.58 7.83
CA ASN A 196 2.23 1.83 7.22
C ASN A 196 1.07 1.71 8.24
N VAL A 197 1.13 0.74 9.15
CA VAL A 197 0.14 0.60 10.23
C VAL A 197 0.21 1.80 11.18
N LEU A 198 1.43 2.23 11.55
CA LEU A 198 1.64 3.40 12.41
C LEU A 198 1.09 4.69 11.79
N ASP A 199 1.26 4.87 10.47
CA ASP A 199 0.69 6.00 9.70
C ASP A 199 -0.86 6.01 9.78
N VAL A 200 -1.50 4.83 9.76
CA VAL A 200 -2.97 4.71 9.87
C VAL A 200 -3.48 4.90 11.29
N MET A 201 -2.76 4.39 12.31
CA MET A 201 -3.24 4.34 13.68
C MET A 201 -3.35 5.71 14.37
N ILE A 202 -2.61 6.71 13.91
CA ILE A 202 -2.48 7.96 14.66
C ILE A 202 -2.83 9.18 13.80
N PRO A 203 -4.13 9.42 13.55
CA PRO A 203 -4.59 10.61 12.84
C PRO A 203 -4.12 11.88 13.58
N GLY A 204 -3.25 12.67 12.95
CA GLY A 204 -2.86 14.00 13.43
C GLY A 204 -1.61 14.10 14.32
N PHE A 205 -1.22 13.05 15.05
CA PHE A 205 -0.05 13.12 15.97
C PHE A 205 1.29 13.15 15.23
N PHE A 206 1.33 12.70 13.96
CA PHE A 206 2.57 12.54 13.20
C PHE A 206 2.71 13.52 12.03
N ARG A 207 2.03 14.68 11.97
CA ARG A 207 2.22 15.58 10.82
C ARG A 207 3.70 15.95 10.59
N THR A 208 4.44 16.17 11.67
CA THR A 208 5.90 16.41 11.65
C THR A 208 6.70 15.16 11.26
N PHE A 209 6.26 13.99 11.69
CA PHE A 209 6.95 12.72 11.46
C PHE A 209 6.50 12.01 10.17
N GLN A 210 5.42 12.46 9.51
CA GLN A 210 4.87 11.86 8.30
C GLN A 210 5.93 11.86 7.19
N LEU A 211 6.65 12.97 7.06
CA LEU A 211 7.80 13.07 6.17
C LEU A 211 8.91 12.07 6.52
N ILE A 212 9.20 11.87 7.81
CA ILE A 212 10.19 10.90 8.28
C ILE A 212 9.73 9.46 7.96
N ILE A 213 8.45 9.14 8.19
CA ILE A 213 7.86 7.83 7.88
C ILE A 213 7.91 7.58 6.36
N TYR A 214 7.62 8.58 5.54
CA TYR A 214 7.67 8.46 4.07
C TYR A 214 9.10 8.27 3.57
N LEU A 215 10.05 9.07 4.07
CA LEU A 215 11.47 8.89 3.75
C LEU A 215 11.99 7.52 4.19
N ALA A 216 11.64 7.07 5.40
CA ALA A 216 12.01 5.75 5.89
C ALA A 216 11.41 4.63 5.01
N SER A 217 10.12 4.73 4.67
CA SER A 217 9.42 3.76 3.82
C SER A 217 10.00 3.71 2.40
N SER A 218 10.27 4.86 1.79
CA SER A 218 10.97 4.95 0.51
C SER A 218 12.38 4.36 0.59
N GLY A 219 13.14 4.66 1.65
CA GLY A 219 14.47 4.10 1.89
C GLY A 219 14.46 2.57 2.00
N ILE A 220 13.44 2.00 2.65
CA ILE A 220 13.24 0.55 2.73
C ILE A 220 13.01 -0.03 1.33
N PHE A 221 12.12 0.57 0.52
CA PHE A 221 11.87 0.12 -0.85
C PHE A 221 13.08 0.22 -1.76
N MET A 222 13.84 1.31 -1.67
CA MET A 222 15.10 1.47 -2.41
C MET A 222 16.14 0.43 -1.98
N THR A 223 16.21 0.10 -0.68
CA THR A 223 17.10 -0.95 -0.17
C THR A 223 16.68 -2.34 -0.68
N MET A 224 15.37 -2.62 -0.73
CA MET A 224 14.84 -3.85 -1.31
C MET A 224 15.17 -3.94 -2.80
N LEU A 225 14.91 -2.86 -3.55
CA LEU A 225 15.21 -2.76 -4.97
C LEU A 225 16.70 -3.01 -5.24
N TYR A 226 17.59 -2.31 -4.53
CA TYR A 226 19.04 -2.49 -4.67
C TYR A 226 19.45 -3.94 -4.40
N ARG A 227 18.92 -4.57 -3.35
CA ARG A 227 19.22 -5.98 -3.04
C ARG A 227 18.69 -6.94 -4.11
N VAL A 228 17.51 -6.69 -4.65
CA VAL A 228 16.94 -7.50 -5.73
C VAL A 228 17.81 -7.39 -6.97
N LEU A 229 18.09 -6.15 -7.44
CA LEU A 229 18.87 -5.91 -8.66
C LEU A 229 20.32 -6.42 -8.57
N ARG A 230 20.95 -6.26 -7.40
CA ARG A 230 22.31 -6.80 -7.18
C ARG A 230 22.34 -8.32 -7.28
N ASN A 231 21.28 -9.00 -6.84
CA ASN A 231 21.20 -10.46 -6.94
C ASN A 231 20.76 -10.94 -8.33
N THR A 232 20.12 -10.10 -9.14
CA THR A 232 19.67 -10.45 -10.50
C THR A 232 20.78 -10.36 -11.54
N GLY A 233 22.00 -9.92 -11.16
CA GLY A 233 23.16 -9.89 -12.05
C GLY A 233 23.40 -8.55 -12.75
N GLY A 234 22.85 -7.44 -12.22
CA GLY A 234 23.29 -6.11 -12.61
C GLY A 234 24.78 -5.94 -12.29
N LYS A 235 25.63 -6.15 -13.29
CA LYS A 235 26.97 -5.56 -13.37
C LYS A 235 26.84 -4.15 -13.90
#